data_AF-A0A7X3IGG2-F1
#
_entry.id   AF-A0A7X3IGG2-F1
#
_cell.length_a   1.000
_cell.length_b   1.000
_cell.length_c   1.000
_cell.angle_alpha   90.00
_cell.angle_beta   90.00
_cell.angle_gamma   90.00
#
_symmetry.space_group_name_H-M   'P 1'
#
loop_
_entity.id
_entity.type
_entity.pdbx_description
1 polymer ?
#
loop_
_entity_poly.entity_id
_entity_poly.type
_entity_poly.pdbx_seq_one_letter_code
_entity_poly.pdbx_strand_id
1 'polypeptide(L)'
;MKLDILTVPSFWKTEMNQKYYQLHEENSKLVVLFPGKNYPCHKPILHFAGTSAIQSGFDLMVLEYGYQAARTDLDMNDLPRVIEDSHETVRRIINKYHEVIFISKSIGTIVAGEVHGKLDMPIRHLFLTPIKDTIRYINKSNGLVVYGTKDEMFNNELANQINIDEVREVIEIPNANHSFETHNVEEDIEILSQLVRIYLDFLK
;
A
#
# COMPACT_ATOMS: atom_id res chain seq x y z
N MET A 1 -16.30 -10.49 11.68
CA MET A 1 -15.81 -9.61 10.61
C MET A 1 -16.90 -9.41 9.58
N LYS A 2 -17.30 -8.15 9.34
CA LYS A 2 -18.28 -7.74 8.33
C LYS A 2 -17.53 -7.24 7.09
N LEU A 3 -17.99 -7.63 5.90
CA LEU A 3 -17.49 -7.10 4.63
C LEU A 3 -18.56 -6.16 4.06
N ASP A 4 -18.20 -4.91 3.86
CA ASP A 4 -18.96 -3.92 3.09
C ASP A 4 -18.24 -3.68 1.76
N ILE A 5 -18.99 -3.52 0.68
CA ILE A 5 -18.46 -3.14 -0.64
C ILE A 5 -18.87 -1.70 -0.91
N LEU A 6 -17.89 -0.81 -0.99
CA LEU A 6 -18.10 0.57 -1.38
C LEU A 6 -17.94 0.66 -2.90
N THR A 7 -19.08 0.68 -3.59
CA THR A 7 -19.14 0.88 -5.03
C THR A 7 -18.92 2.34 -5.36
N VAL A 8 -17.89 2.63 -6.16
CA VAL A 8 -17.53 3.98 -6.58
C VAL A 8 -17.41 4.01 -8.11
N PRO A 9 -18.12 4.91 -8.82
CA PRO A 9 -17.97 5.03 -10.26
C PRO A 9 -16.55 5.51 -10.60
N SER A 10 -15.94 4.92 -11.63
CA SER A 10 -14.62 5.36 -12.11
C SER A 10 -14.71 6.06 -13.46
N PHE A 11 -13.66 6.80 -13.79
CA PHE A 11 -13.48 7.40 -15.12
C PHE A 11 -13.59 6.37 -16.27
N TRP A 12 -13.20 5.12 -16.03
CA TRP A 12 -13.20 4.04 -17.02
C TRP A 12 -14.57 3.42 -17.28
N LYS A 13 -15.66 4.13 -16.95
CA LYS A 13 -17.05 3.69 -17.16
C LYS A 13 -17.36 2.33 -16.53
N THR A 14 -16.67 2.01 -15.45
CA THR A 14 -16.87 0.81 -14.64
C THR A 14 -16.94 1.21 -13.16
N GLU A 15 -17.56 0.37 -12.36
CA GLU A 15 -17.58 0.54 -10.91
C GLU A 15 -16.36 -0.11 -10.28
N MET A 16 -15.71 0.62 -9.38
CA MET A 16 -14.69 0.06 -8.48
C MET A 16 -15.39 -0.51 -7.26
N ASN A 17 -15.04 -1.75 -6.90
CA ASN A 17 -15.62 -2.44 -5.75
C ASN A 17 -14.63 -2.44 -4.59
N GLN A 18 -14.59 -1.32 -3.86
CA GLN A 18 -13.66 -1.13 -2.75
C GLN A 18 -14.11 -2.01 -1.58
N LYS A 19 -13.25 -2.94 -1.16
CA LYS A 19 -13.61 -3.90 -0.10
C LYS A 19 -13.24 -3.33 1.25
N TYR A 20 -14.20 -3.32 2.16
CA TYR A 20 -14.03 -2.77 3.49
C TYR A 20 -14.42 -3.79 4.55
N TYR A 21 -13.41 -4.31 5.24
CA TYR A 21 -13.54 -5.31 6.29
C TYR A 21 -13.54 -4.64 7.66
N GLN A 22 -14.61 -4.83 8.42
CA GLN A 22 -14.77 -4.35 9.79
C GLN A 22 -14.72 -5.51 10.77
N LEU A 23 -13.84 -5.46 11.76
CA LEU A 23 -13.75 -6.51 12.77
C LEU A 23 -14.85 -6.36 13.82
N HIS A 24 -15.03 -5.15 14.33
CA HIS A 24 -16.02 -4.77 15.35
C HIS A 24 -16.56 -3.35 15.05
N GLU A 25 -17.78 -3.03 15.48
CA GLU A 25 -18.46 -1.76 15.12
C GLU A 25 -17.72 -0.50 15.59
N GLU A 26 -17.01 -0.57 16.73
CA GLU A 26 -16.30 0.55 17.35
C GLU A 26 -14.77 0.50 17.16
N ASN A 27 -14.28 -0.25 16.17
CA ASN A 27 -12.84 -0.29 15.93
C ASN A 27 -12.31 1.08 15.49
N SER A 28 -11.16 1.49 16.05
CA SER A 28 -10.53 2.79 15.79
C SER A 28 -9.20 2.69 15.06
N LYS A 29 -8.84 1.48 14.58
CA LYS A 29 -7.64 1.22 13.79
C LYS A 29 -7.98 0.80 12.36
N LEU A 30 -7.36 1.43 11.36
CA LEU A 30 -7.55 1.14 9.93
C LEU A 30 -6.23 0.95 9.20
N VAL A 31 -6.15 -0.11 8.39
CA VAL A 31 -5.16 -0.25 7.32
C VAL A 31 -5.83 -0.02 5.97
N VAL A 32 -5.19 0.77 5.11
CA VAL A 32 -5.60 0.94 3.70
C VAL A 32 -4.51 0.38 2.79
N LEU A 33 -4.89 -0.53 1.89
CA LEU A 33 -3.99 -1.10 0.89
C LEU A 33 -4.08 -0.34 -0.43
N PHE A 34 -2.94 0.11 -0.94
CA PHE A 34 -2.81 0.78 -2.24
C PHE A 34 -2.09 -0.14 -3.24
N PRO A 35 -2.78 -0.65 -4.28
CA PRO A 35 -2.18 -1.58 -5.24
C PRO A 35 -1.12 -0.91 -6.13
N GLY A 36 -0.27 -1.74 -6.73
CA GLY A 36 0.68 -1.33 -7.77
C GLY A 36 0.07 -1.39 -9.18
N LYS A 37 0.82 -0.91 -10.20
CA LYS A 37 0.31 -0.76 -11.58
C LYS A 37 -0.35 -2.06 -12.09
N ASN A 38 0.43 -3.14 -12.09
CA ASN A 38 -0.01 -4.49 -12.49
C ASN A 38 -0.02 -5.46 -11.29
N TYR A 39 -0.21 -4.93 -10.08
CA TYR A 39 -0.15 -5.69 -8.83
C TYR A 39 -1.37 -5.34 -7.96
N PRO A 40 -2.53 -5.95 -8.23
CA PRO A 40 -3.74 -5.73 -7.43
C PRO A 40 -3.59 -6.33 -6.03
N CYS A 41 -4.39 -5.86 -5.07
CA CYS A 41 -4.26 -6.24 -3.66
C CYS A 41 -4.53 -7.72 -3.35
N HIS A 42 -5.13 -8.49 -4.28
CA HIS A 42 -5.31 -9.93 -4.09
C HIS A 42 -4.05 -10.76 -4.37
N LYS A 43 -2.97 -10.14 -4.85
CA LYS A 43 -1.68 -10.82 -5.03
C LYS A 43 -0.93 -10.98 -3.70
N PRO A 44 -0.06 -12.02 -3.58
CA PRO A 44 0.46 -12.49 -2.29
C PRO A 44 0.99 -11.40 -1.35
N ILE A 45 1.84 -10.51 -1.83
CA ILE A 45 2.50 -9.48 -1.00
C ILE A 45 1.46 -8.60 -0.26
N LEU A 46 0.45 -8.11 -0.99
CA LEU A 46 -0.58 -7.24 -0.44
C LEU A 46 -1.71 -8.04 0.23
N HIS A 47 -2.01 -9.25 -0.27
CA HIS A 47 -2.97 -10.14 0.35
C HIS A 47 -2.55 -10.49 1.78
N PHE A 48 -1.26 -10.84 1.97
CA PHE A 48 -0.73 -11.14 3.29
C PHE A 48 -0.54 -9.88 4.14
N ALA A 49 -0.22 -8.72 3.56
CA ALA A 49 -0.25 -7.46 4.31
C ALA A 49 -1.64 -7.16 4.89
N GLY A 50 -2.71 -7.34 4.09
CA GLY A 50 -4.09 -7.19 4.56
C GLY A 50 -4.49 -8.23 5.60
N THR A 51 -4.08 -9.47 5.42
CA THR A 51 -4.35 -10.54 6.40
C THR A 51 -3.62 -10.28 7.72
N SER A 52 -2.36 -9.82 7.67
CA SER A 52 -1.60 -9.38 8.85
C SER A 52 -2.26 -8.19 9.56
N ALA A 53 -2.84 -7.24 8.83
CA ALA A 53 -3.60 -6.13 9.39
C ALA A 53 -4.82 -6.62 10.18
N ILE A 54 -5.63 -7.49 9.57
CA ILE A 54 -6.79 -8.11 10.22
C ILE A 54 -6.36 -8.90 11.47
N GLN A 55 -5.30 -9.70 11.36
CA GLN A 55 -4.75 -10.46 12.49
C GLN A 55 -4.27 -9.54 13.62
N SER A 56 -3.79 -8.35 13.30
CA SER A 56 -3.32 -7.33 14.25
C SER A 56 -4.45 -6.44 14.78
N GLY A 57 -5.71 -6.75 14.46
CA GLY A 57 -6.87 -6.03 15.00
C GLY A 57 -7.27 -4.77 14.24
N PHE A 58 -6.74 -4.55 13.02
CA PHE A 58 -7.13 -3.42 12.18
C PHE A 58 -8.35 -3.77 11.33
N ASP A 59 -9.24 -2.80 11.15
CA ASP A 59 -10.12 -2.82 9.99
C ASP A 59 -9.29 -2.64 8.71
N LEU A 60 -9.80 -3.12 7.59
CA LEU A 60 -9.05 -3.16 6.35
C LEU A 60 -9.86 -2.57 5.19
N MET A 61 -9.33 -1.54 4.56
CA MET A 61 -9.79 -1.04 3.26
C MET A 61 -8.84 -1.53 2.18
N VAL A 62 -9.37 -2.27 1.21
CA VAL A 62 -8.61 -2.81 0.08
C VAL A 62 -9.01 -2.04 -1.18
N LEU A 63 -8.09 -1.22 -1.69
CA LEU A 63 -8.38 -0.42 -2.86
C LEU A 63 -8.27 -1.22 -4.16
N GLU A 64 -9.15 -0.90 -5.09
CA GLU A 64 -9.11 -1.29 -6.51
C GLU A 64 -9.14 -0.01 -7.34
N TYR A 65 -8.18 0.16 -8.26
CA TYR A 65 -8.16 1.32 -9.14
C TYR A 65 -9.09 1.14 -10.34
N GLY A 66 -9.62 2.25 -10.87
CA GLY A 66 -10.60 2.22 -11.95
C GLY A 66 -10.13 1.47 -13.21
N TYR A 67 -8.87 1.65 -13.62
CA TYR A 67 -8.32 0.91 -14.75
C TYR A 67 -8.18 -0.60 -14.48
N GLN A 68 -7.93 -1.00 -13.21
CA GLN A 68 -7.87 -2.40 -12.81
C GLN A 68 -9.25 -3.04 -12.87
N ALA A 69 -10.27 -2.36 -12.34
CA ALA A 69 -11.66 -2.78 -12.46
C ALA A 69 -12.09 -2.90 -13.93
N ALA A 70 -11.63 -1.97 -14.78
CA ALA A 70 -11.92 -1.97 -16.22
C ALA A 70 -11.08 -2.96 -17.01
N ARG A 71 -10.09 -3.62 -16.38
CA ARG A 71 -9.15 -4.56 -17.00
C ARG A 71 -8.44 -3.95 -18.21
N THR A 72 -8.00 -2.71 -18.05
CA THR A 72 -7.21 -1.97 -19.05
C THR A 72 -5.88 -1.52 -18.46
N ASP A 73 -5.02 -0.93 -19.27
CA ASP A 73 -3.74 -0.39 -18.82
C ASP A 73 -3.90 1.03 -18.28
N LEU A 74 -3.00 1.42 -17.37
CA LEU A 74 -2.89 2.80 -16.90
C LEU A 74 -2.02 3.62 -17.86
N ASP A 75 -2.61 4.65 -18.48
CA ASP A 75 -1.89 5.82 -18.99
C ASP A 75 -1.51 6.71 -17.79
N MET A 76 -0.24 7.11 -17.73
CA MET A 76 0.26 7.94 -16.63
C MET A 76 -0.40 9.33 -16.57
N ASN A 77 -0.96 9.81 -17.69
CA ASN A 77 -1.77 11.03 -17.71
C ASN A 77 -3.06 10.92 -16.89
N ASP A 78 -3.55 9.69 -16.65
CA ASP A 78 -4.75 9.42 -15.85
C ASP A 78 -4.44 9.12 -14.38
N LEU A 79 -3.17 9.10 -13.96
CA LEU A 79 -2.79 8.93 -12.55
C LEU A 79 -3.49 9.94 -11.60
N PRO A 80 -3.66 11.24 -11.96
CA PRO A 80 -4.43 12.17 -11.13
C PRO A 80 -5.87 11.72 -10.87
N ARG A 81 -6.49 10.99 -11.80
CA ARG A 81 -7.84 10.44 -11.63
C ARG A 81 -7.84 9.30 -10.62
N VAL A 82 -6.85 8.40 -10.70
CA VAL A 82 -6.66 7.32 -9.72
C VAL A 82 -6.47 7.87 -8.31
N ILE A 83 -5.69 8.96 -8.18
CA ILE A 83 -5.48 9.66 -6.91
C ILE A 83 -6.79 10.21 -6.37
N GLU A 84 -7.59 10.88 -7.20
CA GLU A 84 -8.86 11.44 -6.78
C GLU A 84 -9.87 10.36 -6.37
N ASP A 85 -10.03 9.31 -7.18
CA ASP A 85 -10.90 8.17 -6.87
C ASP A 85 -10.52 7.47 -5.55
N SER A 86 -9.22 7.36 -5.29
CA SER A 86 -8.68 6.78 -4.06
C SER A 86 -8.93 7.70 -2.86
N HIS A 87 -8.70 9.00 -3.00
CA HIS A 87 -8.98 9.99 -1.98
C HIS A 87 -10.47 10.01 -1.60
N GLU A 88 -11.35 10.05 -2.61
CA GLU A 88 -12.80 10.01 -2.46
C GLU A 88 -13.29 8.75 -1.73
N THR A 89 -12.65 7.61 -1.98
CA THR A 89 -12.93 6.35 -1.30
C THR A 89 -12.50 6.40 0.16
N VAL A 90 -11.25 6.80 0.41
CA VAL A 90 -10.66 6.79 1.75
C VAL A 90 -11.36 7.81 2.67
N ARG A 91 -11.62 9.04 2.18
CA ARG A 91 -12.22 10.10 2.99
C ARG A 91 -13.63 9.77 3.50
N ARG A 92 -14.35 8.84 2.86
CA ARG A 92 -15.70 8.41 3.29
C ARG A 92 -15.71 7.68 4.62
N ILE A 93 -14.60 7.03 4.97
CA ILE A 93 -14.53 6.18 6.16
C ILE A 93 -13.43 6.59 7.14
N ILE A 94 -12.40 7.31 6.70
CA ILE A 94 -11.18 7.49 7.48
C ILE A 94 -11.40 8.28 8.78
N ASN A 95 -12.33 9.24 8.80
CA ASN A 95 -12.53 10.16 9.93
C ASN A 95 -13.00 9.50 11.23
N LYS A 96 -13.47 8.24 11.20
CA LYS A 96 -13.84 7.50 12.41
C LYS A 96 -12.67 6.77 13.07
N TYR A 97 -11.50 6.77 12.43
CA TYR A 97 -10.31 6.05 12.88
C TYR A 97 -9.32 7.00 13.55
N HIS A 98 -8.74 6.55 14.66
CA HIS A 98 -7.69 7.26 15.39
C HIS A 98 -6.29 6.84 14.93
N GLU A 99 -6.12 5.56 14.60
CA GLU A 99 -4.87 5.01 14.08
C GLU A 99 -5.07 4.57 12.62
N VAL A 100 -4.33 5.19 11.69
CA VAL A 100 -4.41 4.86 10.27
C VAL A 100 -3.04 4.54 9.71
N ILE A 101 -2.98 3.44 8.96
CA ILE A 101 -1.78 2.95 8.30
C ILE A 101 -2.06 2.77 6.81
N PHE A 102 -1.18 3.30 5.96
CA PHE A 102 -1.20 3.03 4.53
C PHE A 102 -0.12 2.03 4.17
N ILE A 103 -0.50 0.92 3.54
CA ILE A 103 0.44 -0.06 2.97
C ILE A 103 0.32 0.02 1.46
N SER A 104 1.41 0.31 0.77
CA SER A 104 1.38 0.69 -0.63
C SER A 104 2.49 0.06 -1.44
N LYS A 105 2.24 -0.26 -2.72
CA LYS A 105 3.18 -0.97 -3.59
C LYS A 105 3.49 -0.19 -4.88
N SER A 106 4.77 0.02 -5.21
CA SER A 106 5.20 0.67 -6.48
C SER A 106 4.44 1.97 -6.74
N ILE A 107 3.75 2.13 -7.88
CA ILE A 107 2.94 3.33 -8.16
C ILE A 107 1.91 3.66 -7.07
N GLY A 108 1.39 2.65 -6.37
CA GLY A 108 0.48 2.85 -5.25
C GLY A 108 1.09 3.65 -4.11
N THR A 109 2.41 3.68 -4.00
CA THR A 109 3.12 4.52 -3.02
C THR A 109 3.01 6.02 -3.33
N ILE A 110 2.96 6.40 -4.62
CA ILE A 110 2.65 7.79 -5.01
C ILE A 110 1.19 8.09 -4.68
N VAL A 111 0.28 7.18 -5.02
CA VAL A 111 -1.16 7.36 -4.75
C VAL A 111 -1.40 7.53 -3.24
N ALA A 112 -0.79 6.68 -2.40
CA ALA A 112 -0.87 6.77 -0.95
C ALA A 112 -0.31 8.10 -0.42
N GLY A 113 0.82 8.57 -0.95
CA GLY A 113 1.43 9.84 -0.58
C GLY A 113 0.57 11.05 -0.94
N GLU A 114 0.01 11.09 -2.14
CA GLU A 114 -0.91 12.15 -2.59
C GLU A 114 -2.22 12.15 -1.82
N VAL A 115 -2.80 10.96 -1.57
CA VAL A 115 -4.01 10.83 -0.75
C VAL A 115 -3.74 11.32 0.68
N HIS A 116 -2.62 10.93 1.30
CA HIS A 116 -2.23 11.43 2.62
C HIS A 116 -2.08 12.96 2.61
N GLY A 117 -1.46 13.54 1.57
CA GLY A 117 -1.30 15.00 1.46
C GLY A 117 -2.62 15.79 1.35
N LYS A 118 -3.73 15.13 1.02
CA LYS A 118 -5.09 15.71 1.00
C LYS A 118 -5.88 15.51 2.29
N LEU A 119 -5.35 14.73 3.24
CA LEU A 119 -6.01 14.38 4.49
C LEU A 119 -5.36 15.14 5.65
N ASP A 120 -6.17 15.62 6.59
CA ASP A 120 -5.70 16.35 7.77
C ASP A 120 -5.59 15.43 9.00
N MET A 121 -4.77 14.39 8.88
CA MET A 121 -4.47 13.48 9.99
C MET A 121 -3.13 12.77 9.81
N PRO A 122 -2.44 12.40 10.91
CA PRO A 122 -1.21 11.64 10.82
C PRO A 122 -1.49 10.21 10.33
N ILE A 123 -0.70 9.75 9.36
CA ILE A 123 -0.77 8.39 8.80
C ILE A 123 0.62 7.77 8.82
N ARG A 124 0.76 6.55 9.37
CA ARG A 124 1.99 5.75 9.24
C ARG A 124 2.00 5.03 7.89
N HIS A 125 3.16 4.93 7.25
CA HIS A 125 3.29 4.30 5.93
C HIS A 125 4.16 3.05 5.95
N LEU A 126 3.76 2.03 5.22
CA LEU A 126 4.63 0.92 4.80
C LEU A 126 4.71 0.95 3.27
N PHE A 127 5.89 1.30 2.76
CA PHE A 127 6.16 1.39 1.33
C PHE A 127 6.85 0.13 0.83
N LEU A 128 6.22 -0.58 -0.10
CA LEU A 128 6.72 -1.81 -0.71
C LEU A 128 7.20 -1.53 -2.12
N THR A 129 8.48 -1.82 -2.37
CA THR A 129 9.16 -1.55 -3.65
C THR A 129 8.72 -0.20 -4.24
N PRO A 130 9.00 0.92 -3.52
CA PRO A 130 8.60 2.25 -3.97
C PRO A 130 9.26 2.59 -5.31
N ILE A 131 8.97 3.78 -5.85
CA ILE A 131 9.65 4.29 -7.05
C ILE A 131 10.29 5.64 -6.73
N LYS A 132 11.13 6.14 -7.62
CA LYS A 132 11.89 7.39 -7.41
C LYS A 132 11.02 8.55 -6.91
N ASP A 133 9.87 8.79 -7.53
CA ASP A 133 9.00 9.90 -7.18
C ASP A 133 8.35 9.75 -5.79
N THR A 134 8.39 8.55 -5.20
CA THR A 134 7.87 8.26 -3.87
C THR A 134 8.73 8.85 -2.75
N ILE A 135 10.04 9.07 -3.00
CA ILE A 135 11.02 9.53 -1.98
C ILE A 135 10.54 10.80 -1.27
N ARG A 136 9.90 11.72 -2.00
CA ARG A 136 9.38 12.97 -1.43
C ARG A 136 8.28 12.75 -0.38
N TYR A 137 7.51 11.67 -0.46
CA TYR A 137 6.50 11.33 0.53
C TYR A 137 7.11 10.54 1.69
N ILE A 138 8.04 9.62 1.39
CA ILE A 138 8.81 8.89 2.43
C ILE A 138 9.48 9.90 3.37
N ASN A 139 10.16 10.91 2.83
CA ASN A 139 10.85 11.93 3.62
C ASN A 139 9.92 12.89 4.38
N LYS A 140 8.60 12.80 4.16
CA LYS A 140 7.59 13.61 4.86
C LYS A 140 6.70 12.79 5.78
N SER A 141 6.79 11.46 5.75
CA SER A 141 5.95 10.57 6.55
C SER A 141 6.79 9.77 7.54
N ASN A 142 6.10 9.23 8.56
CA ASN A 142 6.68 8.24 9.45
C ASN A 142 6.35 6.86 8.88
N GLY A 143 7.30 5.93 8.91
CA GLY A 143 7.04 4.66 8.28
C GLY A 143 8.25 3.78 8.01
N LEU A 144 7.97 2.70 7.31
CA LEU A 144 8.91 1.68 6.91
C LEU A 144 8.94 1.59 5.39
N VAL A 145 10.14 1.48 4.83
CA VAL A 145 10.35 1.16 3.41
C VAL A 145 10.93 -0.24 3.32
N VAL A 146 10.37 -1.08 2.45
CA VAL A 146 10.91 -2.41 2.15
C VAL A 146 11.10 -2.51 0.65
N TYR A 147 12.29 -2.90 0.21
CA TYR A 147 12.58 -3.08 -1.22
C TYR A 147 13.54 -4.26 -1.46
N GLY A 148 13.56 -4.75 -2.69
CA GLY A 148 14.46 -5.82 -3.10
C GLY A 148 15.78 -5.29 -3.65
N THR A 149 16.90 -5.90 -3.30
CA THR A 149 18.23 -5.46 -3.78
C THR A 149 18.45 -5.63 -5.30
N LYS A 150 17.56 -6.36 -5.99
CA LYS A 150 17.51 -6.50 -7.46
C LYS A 150 16.32 -5.77 -8.08
N ASP A 151 15.71 -4.83 -7.35
CA ASP A 151 14.65 -3.99 -7.89
C ASP A 151 15.24 -2.93 -8.85
N GLU A 152 14.88 -3.04 -10.13
CA GLU A 152 15.31 -2.11 -11.19
C GLU A 152 14.66 -0.73 -11.08
N MET A 153 13.53 -0.60 -10.36
CA MET A 153 12.81 0.65 -10.17
C MET A 153 13.22 1.39 -8.88
N PHE A 154 13.82 0.67 -7.93
CA PHE A 154 14.26 1.24 -6.65
C PHE A 154 15.50 0.52 -6.12
N ASN A 155 16.65 1.19 -6.24
CA ASN A 155 17.96 0.65 -5.89
C ASN A 155 18.57 1.40 -4.69
N ASN A 156 19.77 0.97 -4.27
CA ASN A 156 20.47 1.56 -3.14
C ASN A 156 20.79 3.06 -3.33
N GLU A 157 20.97 3.54 -4.57
CA GLU A 157 21.18 4.98 -4.83
C GLU A 157 19.92 5.81 -4.52
N LEU A 158 18.73 5.25 -4.76
CA LEU A 158 17.46 5.87 -4.39
C LEU A 158 17.17 5.72 -2.90
N ALA A 159 17.49 4.58 -2.30
CA ALA A 159 17.37 4.36 -0.86
C ALA A 159 18.22 5.36 -0.05
N ASN A 160 19.44 5.67 -0.52
CA ASN A 160 20.33 6.66 0.10
C ASN A 160 19.80 8.10 0.07
N GLN A 161 18.74 8.39 -0.68
CA GLN A 161 18.06 9.70 -0.68
C GLN A 161 16.96 9.79 0.38
N ILE A 162 16.68 8.70 1.09
CA ILE A 162 15.76 8.69 2.22
C ILE A 162 16.46 9.29 3.43
N ASN A 163 15.83 10.28 4.05
CA ASN A 163 16.29 10.88 5.30
C ASN A 163 15.94 9.94 6.46
N ILE A 164 16.87 9.04 6.79
CA ILE A 164 16.72 8.13 7.93
C ILE A 164 16.84 8.93 9.23
N ASP A 165 15.85 8.76 10.11
CA ASP A 165 15.80 9.31 11.46
C ASP A 165 15.12 8.29 12.40
N GLU A 166 14.81 8.69 13.64
CA GLU A 166 14.24 7.79 14.65
C GLU A 166 12.86 7.21 14.27
N VAL A 167 12.17 7.76 13.28
CA VAL A 167 10.79 7.37 12.89
C VAL A 167 10.70 6.78 11.48
N ARG A 168 11.84 6.56 10.82
CA ARG A 168 11.92 5.94 9.49
C ARG A 168 12.93 4.81 9.44
N GLU A 169 12.48 3.66 8.94
CA GLU A 169 13.32 2.48 8.74
C GLU A 169 13.32 2.07 7.26
N VAL A 170 14.43 1.50 6.79
CA VAL A 170 14.57 0.93 5.45
C VAL A 170 15.09 -0.49 5.59
N ILE A 171 14.36 -1.46 5.02
CA ILE A 171 14.72 -2.87 5.00
C ILE A 171 14.98 -3.31 3.56
N GLU A 172 16.15 -3.89 3.35
CA GLU A 172 16.55 -4.51 2.09
C GLU A 172 16.25 -6.02 2.12
N ILE A 173 15.60 -6.53 1.09
CA ILE A 173 15.42 -7.97 0.85
C ILE A 173 16.46 -8.43 -0.18
N PRO A 174 17.42 -9.28 0.22
CA PRO A 174 18.46 -9.78 -0.68
C PRO A 174 17.88 -10.48 -1.91
N ASN A 175 18.52 -10.32 -3.07
CA ASN A 175 18.21 -10.93 -4.37
C ASN A 175 16.81 -10.66 -4.96
N ALA A 176 15.90 -10.06 -4.20
CA ALA A 176 14.52 -9.88 -4.60
C ALA A 176 14.36 -8.75 -5.63
N ASN A 177 13.49 -8.95 -6.61
CA ASN A 177 13.15 -7.95 -7.63
C ASN A 177 12.00 -7.02 -7.17
N HIS A 178 11.45 -6.25 -8.10
CA HIS A 178 10.35 -5.29 -7.86
C HIS A 178 9.01 -5.94 -7.37
N SER A 179 8.88 -7.25 -7.53
CA SER A 179 7.76 -8.07 -7.05
C SER A 179 8.18 -9.00 -5.90
N PHE A 180 9.34 -8.76 -5.29
CA PHE A 180 9.98 -9.60 -4.27
C PHE A 180 10.20 -11.06 -4.70
N GLU A 181 10.52 -11.30 -5.96
CA GLU A 181 10.82 -12.64 -6.51
C GLU A 181 12.32 -12.75 -6.90
N THR A 182 12.90 -13.95 -6.83
CA THR A 182 14.30 -14.27 -7.12
C THR A 182 14.48 -15.30 -8.25
N HIS A 183 13.37 -15.75 -8.85
CA HIS A 183 13.29 -16.90 -9.76
C HIS A 183 13.51 -18.27 -9.10
N ASN A 184 13.60 -18.31 -7.77
CA ASN A 184 13.57 -19.54 -6.98
C ASN A 184 12.30 -19.54 -6.11
N VAL A 185 11.39 -20.48 -6.38
CA VAL A 185 10.09 -20.54 -5.70
C VAL A 185 10.22 -20.75 -4.19
N GLU A 186 11.21 -21.52 -3.71
CA GLU A 186 11.40 -21.73 -2.27
C GLU A 186 11.89 -20.44 -1.61
N GLU A 187 12.85 -19.74 -2.22
CA GLU A 187 13.33 -18.43 -1.77
C GLU A 187 12.21 -17.37 -1.80
N ASP A 188 11.36 -17.37 -2.83
CA ASP A 188 10.20 -16.47 -2.94
C ASP A 188 9.21 -16.66 -1.78
N ILE A 189 8.98 -17.92 -1.35
CA ILE A 189 8.12 -18.24 -0.21
C ILE A 189 8.78 -17.84 1.11
N GLU A 190 10.09 -18.02 1.25
CA GLU A 190 10.85 -17.55 2.41
C GLU A 190 10.80 -16.02 2.53
N ILE A 191 10.96 -15.30 1.42
CA ILE A 191 10.81 -13.84 1.36
C ILE A 191 9.40 -13.44 1.75
N LEU A 192 8.36 -14.13 1.24
CA LEU A 192 6.98 -13.83 1.63
C LEU A 192 6.75 -14.04 3.14
N SER A 193 7.34 -15.10 3.72
CA SER A 193 7.33 -15.34 5.16
C SER A 193 8.05 -14.24 5.94
N GLN A 194 9.19 -13.75 5.44
CA GLN A 194 9.90 -12.60 6.00
C GLN A 194 9.05 -11.33 5.95
N LEU A 195 8.38 -11.05 4.82
CA LEU A 195 7.47 -9.92 4.68
C LEU A 195 6.31 -9.99 5.69
N VAL A 196 5.72 -11.17 5.92
CA VAL A 196 4.69 -11.34 6.95
C VAL A 196 5.19 -10.97 8.34
N ARG A 197 6.42 -11.35 8.69
CA ARG A 197 7.03 -10.96 9.97
C ARG A 197 7.20 -9.45 10.07
N ILE A 198 7.72 -8.83 9.02
CA ILE A 198 7.87 -7.36 8.92
C ILE A 198 6.50 -6.67 9.11
N TYR A 199 5.44 -7.18 8.47
CA TYR A 199 4.10 -6.63 8.61
C TYR A 199 3.60 -6.73 10.05
N LEU A 200 3.70 -7.91 10.67
CA LEU A 200 3.25 -8.11 12.04
C LEU A 200 4.06 -7.28 13.05
N ASP A 201 5.35 -7.05 12.80
CA ASP A 201 6.17 -6.19 13.65
C ASP A 201 5.80 -4.71 13.49
N PHE A 202 5.56 -4.26 12.26
CA PHE A 202 5.16 -2.88 11.97
C PHE A 202 3.75 -2.51 12.47
N LEU A 203 2.84 -3.50 12.46
CA LEU A 203 1.43 -3.36 12.86
C LEU A 203 1.19 -3.48 14.38
N LYS A 204 2.24 -3.69 15.19
CA LYS A 204 2.15 -3.56 16.65
C LYS A 204 1.83 -2.12 17.05
#